data_AF-A0A2S6TNB4-F1
#
_entry.id   AF-A0A2S6TNB4-F1
#
_cell.length_a   1.000
_cell.length_b   1.000
_cell.length_c   1.000
_cell.angle_alpha   90.00
_cell.angle_beta   90.00
_cell.angle_gamma   90.00
#
_symmetry.space_group_name_H-M   'P 1'
#
loop_
_entity.id
_entity.type
_entity.pdbx_description
1 polymer ?
#
loop_
_entity_poly.entity_id
_entity_poly.type
_entity_poly.pdbx_seq_one_letter_code
_entity_poly.pdbx_strand_id
1 'polypeptide(L)' 'MADTDQIEVNTATVGCDGGGGDMGHPMVYLKIGDEGGIVCPYCSRHFVLADDAPAAAGH' A
#
# COMPACT_ATOMS: atom_id res chain seq x y z
N MET A 1 13.72 -17.44 -5.80
CA MET A 1 12.24 -17.40 -5.70
C MET A 1 11.93 -15.95 -5.33
N ALA A 2 11.60 -15.11 -6.30
CA ALA A 2 11.32 -13.69 -6.07
C ALA A 2 9.79 -13.55 -6.06
N ASP A 3 9.24 -13.45 -4.85
CA ASP A 3 7.86 -13.09 -4.60
C ASP A 3 7.78 -11.56 -4.75
N THR A 4 7.56 -11.11 -5.99
CA THR A 4 7.65 -9.70 -6.39
C THR A 4 6.27 -9.03 -6.46
N ASP A 5 5.32 -9.41 -5.61
CA ASP A 5 3.97 -8.80 -5.58
C ASP A 5 3.90 -7.63 -4.57
N GLN A 6 5.01 -6.90 -4.43
CA GLN A 6 5.12 -5.73 -3.59
C GLN A 6 5.03 -4.48 -4.46
N ILE A 7 4.08 -3.62 -4.15
CA ILE A 7 3.84 -2.35 -4.83
C ILE A 7 4.52 -1.26 -4.01
N GLU A 8 5.63 -0.73 -4.51
CA GLU A 8 6.28 0.43 -3.91
C GLU A 8 5.41 1.67 -4.07
N VAL A 9 5.21 2.38 -2.96
CA VAL A 9 4.46 3.63 -2.90
C VAL A 9 5.29 4.72 -2.26
N ASN A 10 5.13 5.94 -2.76
CA ASN A 10 5.91 7.09 -2.32
C ASN A 10 5.26 7.80 -1.11
N THR A 11 4.15 7.29 -0.59
CA THR A 11 3.35 7.92 0.45
C THR A 11 2.92 6.93 1.51
N ALA A 12 2.91 7.35 2.78
CA ALA A 12 2.42 6.53 3.89
C ALA A 12 0.90 6.29 3.85
N THR A 13 0.17 6.99 2.98
CA THR A 13 -1.25 6.76 2.75
C THR A 13 -1.43 6.24 1.34
N VAL A 14 -2.03 5.07 1.20
CA VAL A 14 -2.34 4.40 -0.08
C VAL A 14 -3.85 4.36 -0.25
N GLY A 15 -4.33 4.97 -1.33
CA GLY A 15 -5.70 4.77 -1.80
C GLY A 15 -5.75 3.49 -2.63
N CYS A 16 -6.43 2.46 -2.14
CA CYS A 16 -6.69 1.25 -2.90
C CYS A 16 -8.15 1.28 -3.38
N ASP A 17 -8.34 1.44 -4.69
CA ASP A 17 -9.65 1.46 -5.37
C ASP A 17 -10.04 0.10 -5.98
N GLY A 18 -9.30 -0.97 -5.66
CA GLY A 18 -9.57 -2.29 -6.20
C GLY A 18 -9.16 -2.48 -7.66
N GLY A 19 -8.51 -1.50 -8.30
CA GLY A 19 -8.01 -1.60 -9.67
C GLY A 19 -9.05 -1.29 -10.76
N GLY A 20 -10.08 -0.50 -10.43
CA GLY A 20 -11.02 0.07 -11.40
C GLY A 20 -11.89 -0.90 -12.22
N GLY A 21 -12.01 -2.17 -11.81
CA GLY A 21 -12.85 -3.17 -12.49
C GLY A 21 -14.15 -3.49 -11.73
N ASP A 22 -15.10 -4.18 -12.39
CA ASP A 22 -16.39 -4.64 -11.83
C ASP A 22 -16.28 -5.52 -10.57
N MET A 23 -15.09 -6.07 -10.28
CA MET A 23 -14.78 -6.85 -9.07
C MET A 23 -13.88 -6.09 -8.06
N GLY A 24 -13.75 -4.77 -8.21
CA GLY A 24 -13.01 -3.92 -7.27
C GLY A 24 -13.82 -3.62 -6.01
N HIS A 25 -13.14 -3.57 -4.85
CA HIS A 25 -13.71 -3.07 -3.61
C HIS A 25 -13.82 -1.53 -3.65
N PRO A 26 -14.65 -0.91 -2.79
CA PRO A 26 -14.72 0.55 -2.68
C PRO A 26 -13.34 1.15 -2.39
N MET A 27 -13.13 2.41 -2.80
CA MET A 27 -11.91 3.15 -2.47
C MET A 27 -11.71 3.21 -0.96
N VAL A 28 -10.68 2.52 -0.48
CA VAL A 28 -10.26 2.53 0.92
C VAL A 28 -8.88 3.15 1.04
N TYR A 29 -8.67 3.91 2.11
CA TYR A 29 -7.37 4.50 2.43
C TYR A 29 -6.69 3.64 3.49
N LEU A 30 -5.60 3.01 3.10
CA LEU A 30 -4.73 2.23 3.96
C LEU A 30 -3.54 3.10 4.37
N LYS A 31 -3.18 3.07 5.64
CA LYS A 31 -2.04 3.83 6.15
C LYS A 31 -0.90 2.87 6.47
N ILE A 32 0.20 3.01 5.77
CA ILE A 32 1.46 2.31 6.05
C ILE A 32 2.02 2.86 7.35
N GLY A 33 2.18 1.97 8.33
CA GLY A 33 2.76 2.30 9.63
C GLY A 33 4.28 2.32 9.60
N ASP A 34 4.89 2.39 10.78
CA ASP A 34 6.35 2.38 10.96
C ASP A 34 7.01 1.07 10.49
N GLU A 35 6.22 0.03 10.23
CA GLU A 35 6.67 -1.23 9.63
C GLU A 35 7.09 -1.09 8.14
N GLY A 36 6.73 0.03 7.49
CA GLY A 36 7.12 0.29 6.10
C GLY A 36 6.33 -0.51 5.05
N GLY A 37 5.31 -1.27 5.45
CA GLY A 37 4.41 -1.98 4.55
C GLY A 37 2.98 -2.08 5.07
N ILE A 38 2.03 -2.39 4.18
CA ILE A 38 0.65 -2.74 4.53
C ILE A 38 0.06 -3.66 3.46
N VAL A 39 -0.69 -4.67 3.88
CA VAL A 39 -1.42 -5.55 2.96
C VAL A 39 -2.89 -5.11 2.88
N CYS A 40 -3.39 -4.91 1.66
CA CYS A 40 -4.82 -4.65 1.46
C CYS A 40 -5.63 -5.94 1.72
N PRO A 41 -6.60 -5.94 2.66
CA PRO A 41 -7.38 -7.14 3.00
C PRO A 41 -8.35 -7.58 1.89
N TYR A 42 -8.53 -6.76 0.85
CA TYR A 42 -9.42 -7.04 -0.26
C TYR A 42 -8.66 -7.55 -1.49
N CYS A 43 -7.68 -6.79 -1.95
CA CYS A 43 -6.88 -7.16 -3.13
C CYS A 43 -5.74 -8.14 -2.82
N SER A 44 -5.45 -8.39 -1.53
CA SER A 44 -4.27 -9.16 -1.11
C SER A 44 -2.94 -8.58 -1.64
N ARG A 45 -2.94 -7.30 -2.01
CA ARG A 45 -1.78 -6.57 -2.53
C ARG A 45 -0.95 -6.05 -1.38
N HIS A 46 0.36 -6.26 -1.45
CA HIS A 46 1.30 -5.73 -0.48
C HIS A 46 1.81 -4.38 -0.96
N PHE A 47 1.52 -3.31 -0.22
CA PHE A 47 2.05 -1.98 -0.51
C PHE A 47 3.19 -1.70 0.44
N VAL A 48 4.35 -1.33 -0.10
CA VAL A 48 5.55 -1.03 0.69
C VAL A 48 5.97 0.40 0.43
N LEU A 49 6.41 1.08 1.49
CA LEU A 49 6.91 2.43 1.37
C LEU A 49 8.27 2.40 0.66
N ALA A 50 8.45 3.20 -0.39
CA ALA A 50 9.75 3.37 -1.00
C ALA A 50 10.73 3.99 0.01
N ASP A 51 12.03 3.64 -0.05
CA ASP A 51 13.06 4.18 0.84
C ASP A 51 13.17 5.73 0.79
N ASP A 52 12.78 6.34 -0.33
CA ASP A 52 12.77 7.79 -0.54
C ASP A 52 11.43 8.46 -0.17
N ALA A 53 10.41 7.66 0.16
CA ALA A 53 9.14 8.20 0.61
C ALA A 53 9.34 8.86 1.99
N PRO A 54 8.72 10.03 2.24
CA PRO A 54 8.66 10.58 3.57
C PRO A 54 7.77 9.66 4.42
N ALA A 55 8.35 8.57 4.93
CA ALA A 55 7.83 7.87 6.08
C ALA A 55 7.57 8.97 7.10
N ALA A 56 6.35 9.05 7.62
CA ALA A 56 5.97 10.06 8.58
C ALA A 56 7.00 10.02 9.72
N ALA A 57 8.00 10.89 9.66
CA ALA A 57 9.06 10.99 10.63
C ALA A 57 8.37 11.53 11.88
N GLY A 58 7.95 10.60 12.72
CA GLY A 58 7.39 10.90 14.03
C GLY A 58 8.44 11.65 14.83
N HIS A 59 8.05 12.82 15.32
CA HIS A 59 8.66 13.50 16.45
C HIS A 59 7.77 13.31 17.68
#